data_AF-A0A6N6P8C4-F1
#
_entry.id   AF-A0A6N6P8C4-F1
#
_cell.length_a   1.000
_cell.length_b   1.000
_cell.length_c   1.000
_cell.angle_alpha   90.00
_cell.angle_beta   90.00
_cell.angle_gamma   90.00
#
_symmetry.space_group_name_H-M   'P 1'
#
loop_
_entity.id
_entity.type
_entity.pdbx_description
1 polymer ?
#
loop_
_entity_poly.entity_id
_entity_poly.type
_entity_poly.pdbx_seq_one_letter_code
_entity_poly.pdbx_strand_id
1 'polypeptide(L)' 'MRKSRWLAGWKGSATKPVIYHCISRVVDRRFVFEERECEAFRMFFRMYENFSGCRVLAYCVMSNH' A
#
# COMPACT_ATOMS: atom_id res chain seq x y z
N MET A 1 15.89 5.64 -10.09
CA MET A 1 14.86 6.09 -11.06
C MET A 1 13.56 5.34 -10.79
N ARG A 2 12.43 6.02 -10.55
CA ARG A 2 11.13 5.39 -10.26
C ARG A 2 10.56 4.83 -11.56
N LYS A 3 10.60 3.51 -11.77
CA LYS A 3 9.94 2.88 -12.93
C LYS A 3 8.43 3.10 -12.82
N SER A 4 7.80 3.62 -13.88
CA SER A 4 6.35 3.71 -13.96
C SER A 4 5.77 2.28 -13.87
N ARG A 5 4.99 2.01 -12.83
CA ARG A 5 4.39 0.69 -12.61
C ARG A 5 3.03 0.67 -13.33
N TRP A 6 2.93 -0.05 -14.44
CA TRP A 6 1.68 -0.10 -15.23
C TRP A 6 0.54 -0.72 -14.43
N LEU A 7 -0.49 0.06 -14.11
CA LEU A 7 -1.54 -0.30 -13.13
C LEU A 7 -2.61 -1.26 -13.66
N ALA A 8 -2.55 -1.74 -14.90
CA ALA A 8 -3.63 -2.52 -15.49
C ALA A 8 -3.15 -3.82 -16.16
N GLY A 9 -2.12 -4.48 -15.60
CA GLY A 9 -1.49 -5.73 -16.09
C GLY A 9 -2.47 -6.79 -16.59
N TRP A 10 -3.66 -6.80 -16.00
CA TRP A 10 -4.77 -7.71 -16.18
C TRP A 10 -5.78 -7.31 -17.27
N LYS A 11 -5.59 -6.23 -18.03
CA LYS A 11 -6.59 -5.76 -19.01
C LYS A 11 -6.98 -6.84 -20.04
N GLY A 12 -6.04 -7.75 -20.36
CA GLY A 12 -6.27 -8.89 -21.25
C GLY A 12 -6.42 -10.26 -20.57
N SER A 13 -6.47 -10.33 -19.23
CA SER A 13 -6.60 -11.61 -18.53
C SER A 13 -8.05 -12.10 -18.51
N ALA A 14 -8.24 -13.41 -18.58
CA ALA A 14 -9.55 -14.05 -18.50
C ALA A 14 -10.26 -13.78 -17.15
N THR A 15 -9.48 -13.56 -16.09
CA THR A 15 -9.95 -13.21 -14.75
C THR A 15 -9.67 -11.73 -14.46
N LYS A 16 -10.57 -11.06 -13.74
CA LYS A 16 -10.37 -9.69 -13.26
C LYS A 16 -9.86 -9.71 -11.81
N PRO A 17 -9.02 -8.73 -11.40
CA PRO A 17 -8.62 -8.63 -10.00
C PRO A 17 -9.78 -8.16 -9.13
N VAL A 18 -9.74 -8.52 -7.86
CA VAL A 18 -10.60 -7.91 -6.83
C VAL A 18 -9.86 -6.70 -6.26
N ILE A 19 -10.58 -5.60 -6.07
CA ILE A 19 -10.02 -4.34 -5.56
C ILE A 19 -10.64 -4.08 -4.20
N TYR A 20 -9.78 -3.81 -3.21
CA TYR A 20 -10.18 -3.53 -1.84
C TYR A 20 -9.78 -2.11 -1.46
N HIS A 21 -10.63 -1.43 -0.68
CA HIS A 21 -10.25 -0.23 0.05
C HIS A 21 -9.98 -0.63 1.49
N CYS A 22 -8.70 -0.64 1.88
CA CYS A 22 -8.26 -1.05 3.21
C CYS A 22 -7.93 0.17 4.06
N ILE A 23 -8.31 0.11 5.34
CA ILE A 23 -8.08 1.15 6.35
C ILE A 23 -7.51 0.45 7.58
N SER A 24 -6.47 1.04 8.18
CA SER A 24 -5.91 0.60 9.46
C SER A 24 -5.86 1.78 10.42
N ARG A 25 -5.81 1.57 11.74
CA ARG A 25 -5.65 2.65 12.70
C ARG A 25 -4.63 2.25 13.74
N VAL A 26 -3.81 3.21 14.16
CA VAL A 26 -2.92 3.01 15.30
C VAL A 26 -3.75 2.71 16.54
N VAL A 27 -3.29 1.73 17.33
CA VAL A 27 -3.91 1.34 18.60
C VAL A 27 -4.07 2.57 19.49
N ASP A 28 -5.26 2.69 20.10
CA ASP A 28 -5.68 3.83 20.92
C ASP A 28 -5.72 5.18 20.18
N ARG A 29 -5.78 5.15 18.84
CA ARG A 29 -5.84 6.34 17.97
C ARG A 29 -4.66 7.31 18.15
N ARG A 30 -3.55 6.84 18.74
CA ARG A 30 -2.37 7.65 19.01
C ARG A 30 -1.73 8.14 17.71
N PHE A 31 -1.26 9.38 17.73
CA PHE A 31 -0.55 10.00 16.61
C PHE A 31 0.95 9.73 16.73
N VAL A 32 1.37 8.52 16.35
CA VAL A 32 2.76 8.04 16.54
C VAL A 32 3.57 8.01 15.26
N PHE A 33 2.94 8.23 14.10
CA PHE A 33 3.67 8.30 12.85
C PHE A 33 4.12 9.74 12.57
N GLU A 34 5.44 9.91 12.58
CA GLU A 34 6.11 11.08 12.03
C GLU A 34 6.73 10.72 10.66
N GLU A 35 7.56 11.59 10.10
CA GLU A 35 8.12 11.42 8.75
C GLU A 35 8.89 10.10 8.60
N ARG A 36 9.71 9.73 9.59
CA ARG A 36 10.54 8.52 9.55
C ARG A 36 9.68 7.26 9.58
N GLU A 37 8.68 7.22 10.45
CA GLU A 37 7.80 6.08 10.60
C GLU A 37 6.92 5.92 9.36
N CYS A 38 6.47 7.03 8.75
CA CYS A 38 5.73 7.00 7.49
C CYS A 38 6.56 6.39 6.35
N GLU A 39 7.85 6.74 6.25
CA GLU A 39 8.74 6.16 5.24
C GLU A 39 9.04 4.67 5.51
N ALA A 40 9.22 4.28 6.78
CA ALA A 40 9.35 2.88 7.15
C ALA A 40 8.07 2.08 6.79
N PHE A 41 6.90 2.65 7.06
CA PHE A 41 5.61 2.05 6.70
C PHE A 41 5.47 1.88 5.18
N ARG A 42 5.89 2.89 4.41
CA ARG A 42 5.95 2.82 2.94
C ARG A 42 6.88 1.71 2.46
N MET A 43 8.04 1.51 3.10
CA MET A 43 8.93 0.40 2.79
C MET A 43 8.27 -0.96 3.06
N PHE A 44 7.59 -1.10 4.20
CA PHE A 44 6.85 -2.32 4.51
C PHE A 44 5.77 -2.61 3.48
N PHE A 45 4.98 -1.63 3.04
CA PHE A 45 4.02 -1.85 1.96
C PHE A 45 4.66 -2.47 0.72
N ARG A 46 5.86 -2.03 0.32
CA ARG A 46 6.58 -2.61 -0.82
C ARG A 46 7.08 -4.02 -0.58
N MET A 47 7.55 -4.31 0.64
CA MET A 47 7.93 -5.67 1.04
C MET A 47 6.74 -6.62 1.01
N TYR A 48 5.59 -6.19 1.55
CA TYR A 48 4.35 -6.96 1.57
C TYR A 48 3.76 -7.16 0.18
N GLU A 49 3.83 -6.18 -0.73
CA GLU A 49 3.46 -6.38 -2.13
C GLU A 49 4.26 -7.53 -2.75
N ASN A 50 5.58 -7.56 -2.51
CA ASN A 50 6.44 -8.60 -3.05
C ASN A 50 6.17 -9.97 -2.42
N PHE A 51 5.86 -10.01 -1.12
CA PHE A 51 5.58 -11.24 -0.39
C PHE A 51 4.21 -11.84 -0.74
N SER A 52 3.16 -11.03 -0.74
CA SER A 52 1.78 -11.50 -0.89
C SER A 52 1.33 -11.66 -2.34
N GLY A 53 2.02 -11.03 -3.30
CA GLY A 53 1.54 -10.90 -4.68
C GLY A 53 0.41 -9.88 -4.86
N CYS A 54 -0.12 -9.32 -3.76
CA CYS A 54 -1.06 -8.20 -3.82
C CYS A 54 -0.36 -6.94 -4.29
N ARG A 55 -1.13 -6.05 -4.94
CA ARG A 55 -0.61 -4.80 -5.47
C ARG A 55 -1.27 -3.59 -4.83
N VAL A 56 -0.46 -2.66 -4.35
CA VAL A 56 -0.93 -1.38 -3.80
C VAL A 56 -1.13 -0.40 -4.96
N LEU A 57 -2.40 -0.12 -5.27
CA LEU A 57 -2.78 0.81 -6.35
C LEU A 57 -2.60 2.27 -5.93
N ALA A 58 -3.04 2.60 -4.71
CA ALA A 58 -2.89 3.89 -4.07
C ALA A 58 -2.79 3.69 -2.56
N TYR A 59 -2.10 4.60 -1.87
CA TYR A 59 -2.04 4.62 -0.40
C TYR A 59 -1.87 6.06 0.08
N CYS A 60 -2.28 6.29 1.32
CA CYS A 60 -1.96 7.45 2.12
C CYS A 60 -1.53 6.92 3.49
N VAL A 61 -0.53 7.56 4.11
CA VAL A 61 -0.17 7.29 5.51
C VAL A 61 -0.35 8.61 6.24
N MET A 62 -1.20 8.61 7.26
CA MET A 62 -1.44 9.74 8.16
C MET A 62 -0.76 9.45 9.50
N SER A 63 -0.74 10.44 10.40
CA SER A 63 -0.09 10.30 11.70
C SER A 63 -0.69 9.20 12.61
N ASN A 64 -1.89 8.70 12.33
CA ASN A 64 -2.55 7.61 13.07
C ASN A 64 -3.42 6.65 12.22
N HIS A 65 -3.27 6.69 10.90
CA HIS A 65 -4.06 5.92 9.93
C HIS A 65 -3.17 5.46 8.77
#